data_AF-S9NXQ9-F1
#
_entry.id   AF-S9NXQ9-F1
#
_cell.length_a   1.000
_cell.length_b   1.000
_cell.length_c   1.000
_cell.angle_alpha   90.00
_cell.angle_beta   90.00
_cell.angle_gamma   90.00
#
_symmetry.space_group_name_H-M   'P 1'
#
loop_
_entity.id
_entity.type
_entity.pdbx_description
1 polymer ?
#
loop_
_entity_poly.entity_id
_entity_poly.type
_entity_poly.pdbx_seq_one_letter_code
_entity_poly.pdbx_strand_id
1 'polypeptide(L)'
;MAVRVHLLNQASTPWRAAGAVLSDGSGRKLELLVWQQGPIAPGGEGVVVVGVQRAPARLRCPCGLELWEEGRARIVTLRQVNFPSTE
;
A
#
# COMPACT_ATOMS: atom_id res chain seq x y z
N MET A 1 8.60 7.09 7.68
CA MET A 1 8.56 5.61 7.84
C MET A 1 8.01 4.99 6.57
N ALA A 2 8.48 3.80 6.20
CA ALA A 2 8.01 3.11 5.01
C ALA A 2 8.04 1.59 5.20
N VAL A 3 7.21 0.89 4.44
CA VAL A 3 7.17 -0.57 4.37
C VAL A 3 7.31 -1.03 2.92
N ARG A 4 7.92 -2.19 2.72
CA ARG A 4 8.01 -2.86 1.42
C ARG A 4 6.92 -3.91 1.33
N VAL A 5 6.08 -3.80 0.31
CA VAL A 5 5.02 -4.77 -0.01
C VAL A 5 5.48 -5.57 -1.22
N HIS A 6 5.58 -6.88 -1.05
CA HIS A 6 5.87 -7.81 -2.13
C HIS A 6 4.55 -8.28 -2.74
N LEU A 7 4.42 -8.15 -4.06
CA LEU A 7 3.20 -8.50 -4.79
C LEU A 7 3.53 -9.42 -5.96
N LEU A 8 2.65 -10.40 -6.19
CA LEU A 8 2.60 -11.19 -7.41
C LEU A 8 1.43 -10.69 -8.26
N ASN A 9 1.72 -10.24 -9.48
CA ASN A 9 0.66 -9.81 -10.41
C ASN A 9 0.11 -11.02 -11.17
N GLN A 10 -1.01 -11.58 -10.71
CA GLN A 10 -1.66 -12.71 -11.38
C GLN A 10 -2.59 -12.29 -12.55
N ALA A 11 -2.71 -11.00 -12.83
CA ALA A 11 -3.55 -10.51 -13.93
C ALA A 11 -2.82 -10.56 -15.28
N SER A 12 -3.58 -10.42 -16.36
CA SER A 12 -3.06 -10.41 -17.74
C SER A 12 -2.47 -9.07 -18.19
N THR A 13 -2.57 -8.02 -17.39
CA THR A 13 -2.05 -6.68 -17.68
C THR A 13 -1.07 -6.21 -16.60
N PRO A 14 -0.07 -5.38 -16.95
CA PRO A 14 0.86 -4.81 -15.98
C PRO A 14 0.11 -4.08 -14.87
N TRP A 15 0.66 -4.07 -13.66
CA TRP A 15 0.05 -3.41 -12.51
C TRP A 15 0.98 -2.32 -11.94
N ARG A 16 0.44 -1.12 -11.73
CA ARG A 16 1.17 -0.01 -11.10
C ARG A 16 0.29 0.67 -10.07
N ALA A 17 0.81 0.82 -8.86
CA ALA A 17 0.13 1.59 -7.83
C ALA A 17 0.08 3.08 -8.21
N ALA A 18 -1.13 3.65 -8.23
CA ALA A 18 -1.39 5.08 -8.36
C ALA A 18 -1.63 5.74 -6.99
N GLY A 19 -2.04 4.96 -5.98
CA GLY A 19 -2.22 5.47 -4.63
C GLY A 19 -2.30 4.39 -3.57
N ALA A 20 -2.25 4.82 -2.32
CA ALA A 20 -2.30 3.96 -1.15
C ALA A 20 -2.95 4.65 0.05
N VAL A 21 -3.70 3.89 0.85
CA VAL A 21 -4.28 4.38 2.11
C VAL A 21 -4.15 3.31 3.20
N LEU A 22 -3.82 3.76 4.40
CA LEU A 22 -3.89 2.95 5.61
C LEU A 22 -5.16 3.32 6.38
N SER A 23 -5.93 2.34 6.82
CA SER A 23 -7.14 2.52 7.62
C SER A 23 -7.07 1.74 8.93
N ASP A 24 -7.41 2.38 10.05
CA ASP A 24 -7.53 1.66 11.33
C ASP A 24 -8.95 1.12 11.56
N GLY A 25 -9.11 0.29 12.59
CA GLY A 25 -10.41 -0.30 12.94
C GLY A 25 -11.49 0.73 13.35
N SER A 26 -11.12 1.98 13.60
CA SER A 26 -12.06 3.08 13.87
C SER A 26 -12.48 3.85 12.62
N GLY A 27 -11.96 3.45 11.45
CA GLY A 27 -12.27 4.06 10.17
C GLY A 27 -11.42 5.30 9.85
N ARG A 28 -10.41 5.62 10.67
CA ARG A 28 -9.47 6.72 10.37
C ARG A 28 -8.60 6.29 9.20
N LYS A 29 -8.41 7.20 8.24
CA LYS A 29 -7.64 6.96 7.02
C LYS A 29 -6.41 7.86 6.99
N LEU A 30 -5.30 7.31 6.51
CA LEU A 30 -4.05 8.01 6.27
C LEU A 30 -3.57 7.70 4.86
N GLU A 31 -3.48 8.72 4.02
CA GLU A 31 -2.89 8.59 2.70
C GLU A 31 -1.38 8.35 2.81
N LEU A 32 -0.88 7.43 1.99
CA LEU A 32 0.53 7.07 1.94
C LEU A 32 1.13 7.52 0.61
N LEU A 33 2.39 7.93 0.66
CA LEU A 33 3.20 8.05 -0.53
C LEU A 33 3.56 6.67 -1.05
N VAL A 34 3.58 6.55 -2.37
CA VAL A 34 3.86 5.31 -3.08
C VAL A 34 5.11 5.49 -3.94
N TRP A 35 6.00 4.51 -3.89
CA TRP A 35 7.12 4.41 -4.81
C TRP A 35 7.21 2.99 -5.38
N GLN A 36 7.52 2.92 -6.67
CA GLN A 36 7.67 1.67 -7.41
C GLN A 36 8.65 1.88 -8.57
N GLN A 37 9.60 0.96 -8.75
CA GLN A 37 10.61 1.04 -9.82
C GLN A 37 10.00 1.07 -11.23
N GLY A 38 8.98 0.25 -11.45
CA GLY A 38 8.31 0.06 -12.74
C GLY A 38 6.99 -0.69 -12.56
N PRO A 39 6.10 -0.77 -13.56
CA PRO A 39 4.91 -1.60 -13.47
C PRO A 39 5.30 -3.08 -13.25
N ILE A 40 4.53 -3.82 -12.46
CA ILE A 40 4.71 -5.26 -12.28
C ILE A 40 4.12 -5.96 -13.49
N ALA A 41 4.95 -6.65 -14.29
CA ALA A 41 4.50 -7.37 -15.47
C ALA A 41 3.49 -8.50 -15.11
N PRO A 42 2.64 -8.94 -16.05
CA PRO A 42 1.79 -10.12 -15.87
C PRO A 42 2.60 -11.35 -15.44
N GLY A 43 2.13 -12.07 -14.42
CA GLY A 43 2.82 -13.22 -13.82
C GLY A 43 4.09 -12.87 -13.03
N GLY A 44 4.48 -11.59 -12.99
CA GLY A 44 5.71 -11.13 -12.34
C GLY A 44 5.54 -10.80 -10.87
N GLU A 45 6.65 -10.87 -10.15
CA GLU A 45 6.78 -10.36 -8.79
C GLU A 45 7.35 -8.94 -8.80
N GLY A 46 6.88 -8.10 -7.89
CA GLY A 46 7.35 -6.73 -7.77
C GLY A 46 7.22 -6.19 -6.35
N VAL A 47 7.89 -5.06 -6.12
CA VAL A 47 7.91 -4.40 -4.82
C VAL A 47 7.27 -3.03 -4.94
N VAL A 48 6.32 -2.77 -4.05
CA VAL A 48 5.75 -1.44 -3.82
C VAL A 48 6.23 -0.96 -2.46
N VAL A 49 6.84 0.21 -2.43
CA VAL A 49 7.20 0.89 -1.18
C VAL A 49 6.09 1.87 -0.86
N VAL A 50 5.50 1.75 0.33
CA VAL A 50 4.52 2.73 0.83
C VAL A 50 4.99 3.34 2.14
N GLY A 51 4.80 4.63 2.30
CA GLY A 51 5.30 5.33 3.48
C GLY A 51 4.70 6.71 3.69
N VAL A 52 5.09 7.32 4.80
CA VAL A 52 4.72 8.70 5.16
C VAL A 52 5.96 9.50 5.52
N GLN A 53 5.96 10.77 5.15
CA GLN A 53 7.05 11.70 5.43
C GLN A 53 7.14 12.09 6.91
N ARG A 54 6.03 12.10 7.63
CA ARG A 54 5.97 12.42 9.08
C ARG A 54 5.28 11.30 9.83
N ALA A 55 5.60 11.17 11.12
CA ALA A 55 4.94 10.21 11.99
C ALA A 55 3.41 10.36 11.86
N PRO A 56 2.67 9.28 11.53
CA PRO A 56 1.23 9.31 11.46
C PRO A 56 0.69 9.95 12.74
N ALA A 57 -0.35 10.77 12.62
CA ALA A 57 -1.30 10.89 13.72
C ALA A 57 -1.68 9.46 14.13
N ARG A 58 -1.35 9.07 15.36
CA ARG A 58 -1.34 7.67 15.87
C ARG A 58 -2.53 6.86 15.34
N LEU A 59 -2.34 6.09 14.26
CA LEU A 59 -3.28 5.07 13.85
C LEU A 59 -3.15 3.91 14.83
N ARG A 60 -4.27 3.37 15.28
CA ARG A 60 -4.28 2.19 16.15
C ARG A 60 -4.31 0.94 15.27
N CYS A 61 -3.14 0.53 14.78
CA CYS A 61 -3.04 -0.74 14.06
C CYS A 61 -3.24 -1.93 15.02
N PRO A 62 -3.73 -3.08 14.53
CA PRO A 62 -3.71 -3.57 13.15
C PRO A 62 -4.59 -2.76 12.18
N CYS A 63 -4.01 -2.41 11.05
CA CYS A 63 -4.63 -1.57 10.03
C CYS A 63 -4.93 -2.35 8.74
N GLY A 64 -5.84 -1.84 7.92
CA GLY A 64 -5.98 -2.25 6.52
C GLY A 64 -5.11 -1.35 5.64
N LEU A 65 -4.34 -1.95 4.72
CA LEU A 65 -3.64 -1.23 3.66
C LEU A 65 -4.35 -1.49 2.34
N GLU A 66 -4.80 -0.43 1.68
CA GLU A 66 -5.30 -0.52 0.31
C GLU A 66 -4.32 0.17 -0.65
N LEU A 67 -4.08 -0.48 -1.78
CA LEU A 67 -3.31 0.01 -2.92
C LEU A 67 -4.23 -0.03 -4.13
N TRP A 68 -4.16 0.94 -5.03
CA TRP A 68 -4.99 0.95 -6.24
C TRP A 68 -4.25 1.45 -7.46
N GLU A 69 -4.72 1.06 -8.63
CA GLU A 69 -4.31 1.62 -9.92
C GLU A 69 -5.08 2.90 -10.26
N GLU A 70 -4.65 3.57 -11.32
CA GLU A 70 -5.32 4.73 -11.89
C GLU A 70 -6.84 4.49 -12.04
N GLY A 71 -7.65 5.47 -11.63
CA GLY A 71 -9.10 5.36 -11.66
C GLY A 71 -9.70 4.28 -10.72
N ARG A 72 -8.91 3.71 -9.80
CA ARG A 72 -9.31 2.59 -8.92
C ARG A 72 -9.78 1.33 -9.67
N ALA A 73 -9.26 1.09 -10.87
CA ALA A 73 -9.65 -0.06 -11.70
C ALA A 73 -9.37 -1.42 -11.03
N ARG A 74 -8.25 -1.52 -10.29
CA ARG A 74 -7.90 -2.68 -9.46
C ARG A 74 -7.45 -2.20 -8.09
N ILE A 75 -7.95 -2.86 -7.04
CA ILE A 75 -7.63 -2.58 -5.64
C ILE A 75 -7.01 -3.83 -5.00
N VAL A 76 -5.88 -3.66 -4.34
CA VAL A 76 -5.21 -4.69 -3.53
C VAL A 76 -5.37 -4.32 -2.06
N THR A 77 -5.93 -5.22 -1.26
CA THR A 77 -6.14 -5.01 0.17
C THR A 77 -5.31 -5.98 0.99
N LEU A 78 -4.43 -5.46 1.85
CA LEU A 78 -3.74 -6.22 2.89
C LEU A 78 -4.40 -5.91 4.22
N ARG A 79 -4.85 -6.95 4.93
CA ARG A 79 -5.49 -6.81 6.24
C ARG A 79 -4.46 -7.06 7.35
N GLN A 80 -4.72 -6.49 8.52
CA GLN A 80 -3.93 -6.71 9.73
C GLN A 80 -2.45 -6.29 9.57
N VAL A 81 -2.21 -5.19 8.87
CA VAL A 81 -0.87 -4.61 8.68
C VAL A 81 -0.48 -3.79 9.90
N ASN A 82 0.72 -4.05 10.44
CA ASN A 82 1.35 -3.22 11.45
C ASN A 82 2.37 -2.31 10.78
N PHE A 83 2.08 -1.01 10.80
CA PHE A 83 3.02 0.00 10.32
C PHE A 83 4.01 0.34 11.45
N PRO A 84 5.32 0.41 11.17
CA PRO A 84 6.32 0.65 12.21
C PRO A 84 6.14 2.03 12.84
N SER A 85 6.07 2.10 14.17
CA SER A 85 6.17 3.35 14.93
C SER A 85 7.64 3.73 15.11
N THR A 86 7.97 5.02 14.99
CA THR A 86 9.18 5.57 15.61
C THR A 86 8.86 5.77 17.08
N GLU A 87 9.34 4.88 17.95
CA GLU A 87 9.43 5.16 19.39
C GLU A 87 10.51 6.21 19.64
#